data_AF-A0AA43CT29-F1
#
_entry.id   AF-A0AA43CT29-F1
#
_cell.length_a   1.000
_cell.length_b   1.000
_cell.length_c   1.000
_cell.angle_alpha   90.00
_cell.angle_beta   90.00
_cell.angle_gamma   90.00
#
_symmetry.space_group_name_H-M   'P 1'
#
loop_
_entity.id
_entity.type
_entity.pdbx_description
1 polymer ?
#
loop_
_entity_poly.entity_id
_entity_poly.type
_entity_poly.pdbx_seq_one_letter_code
_entity_poly.pdbx_strand_id
1 'polypeptide(L)'
;TEDTVRVYREAAARGGLFSMIGIAIDQSGHQRTLTQKMSKEFLLIAYGHDVNKNRRHLQETIQQFDQTLLGLINGDFELLLLPAPTPEIRGQLRKVQRIWDEFLPLLRTAVDKERIGPEVIAQVARDNMSLLLEMNAVVDLYAAL
;
A
#
# COMPACT_ATOMS: atom_id res chain seq x y z
N THR A 1 11.12 -21.93 4.73
CA THR A 1 12.07 -23.06 4.61
C THR A 1 11.31 -24.28 4.14
N GLU A 2 11.85 -25.02 3.15
CA GLU A 2 11.17 -26.02 2.29
C GLU A 2 9.91 -25.56 1.54
N ASP A 3 8.87 -25.06 2.22
CA ASP A 3 7.63 -24.58 1.58
C ASP A 3 7.84 -23.37 0.68
N THR A 4 8.65 -22.43 1.14
CA THR A 4 9.07 -21.25 0.38
C THR A 4 9.76 -21.64 -0.93
N VAL A 5 10.66 -22.62 -0.86
CA VAL A 5 11.44 -23.09 -2.01
C VAL A 5 10.54 -23.87 -2.99
N ARG A 6 9.55 -24.59 -2.49
CA ARG A 6 8.57 -25.33 -3.28
C ARG A 6 7.67 -24.40 -4.10
N VAL A 7 7.08 -23.38 -3.48
CA VAL A 7 6.20 -22.43 -4.20
C VAL A 7 6.99 -21.61 -5.22
N TYR A 8 8.20 -21.15 -4.87
CA TYR A 8 9.04 -20.48 -5.86
C TYR A 8 9.41 -21.40 -7.03
N ARG A 9 9.59 -22.71 -6.80
CA ARG A 9 9.78 -23.71 -7.87
C ARG A 9 8.52 -23.94 -8.70
N GLU A 10 7.35 -24.00 -8.08
CA GLU A 10 6.07 -24.19 -8.78
C GLU A 10 5.67 -22.97 -9.61
N ALA A 11 5.98 -21.76 -9.12
CA ALA A 11 5.80 -20.53 -9.86
C ALA A 11 6.86 -20.39 -10.97
N ALA A 12 8.11 -20.81 -10.74
CA ALA A 12 9.13 -21.01 -11.78
C ALA A 12 8.64 -21.93 -12.91
N ALA A 13 7.94 -23.02 -12.57
CA ALA A 13 7.38 -23.96 -13.53
C ALA A 13 6.18 -23.42 -14.33
N ARG A 14 5.52 -22.35 -13.87
CA ARG A 14 4.33 -21.72 -14.50
C ARG A 14 4.64 -20.37 -15.20
N GLY A 15 5.86 -20.17 -15.67
CA GLY A 15 6.31 -18.91 -16.32
C GLY A 15 7.26 -18.06 -15.47
N GLY A 16 7.60 -18.51 -14.27
CA GLY A 16 8.67 -18.00 -13.41
C GLY A 16 8.67 -16.50 -13.14
N LEU A 17 9.86 -15.91 -13.14
CA LEU A 17 10.11 -14.54 -12.67
C LEU A 17 9.15 -13.51 -13.30
N PHE A 18 8.79 -13.67 -14.58
CA PHE A 18 7.85 -12.77 -15.28
C PHE A 18 6.46 -12.76 -14.64
N SER A 19 5.97 -13.91 -14.17
CA SER A 19 4.67 -14.00 -13.48
C SER A 19 4.68 -13.24 -12.15
N MET A 20 5.78 -13.34 -11.38
CA MET A 20 5.91 -12.62 -10.11
C MET A 20 6.11 -11.11 -10.29
N ILE A 21 6.78 -10.69 -11.36
CA ILE A 21 6.88 -9.27 -11.74
C ILE A 21 5.48 -8.73 -12.09
N GLY A 22 4.69 -9.49 -12.86
CA GLY A 22 3.30 -9.15 -13.14
C GLY A 22 2.46 -8.97 -11.86
N ILE A 23 2.58 -9.88 -10.90
CA ILE A 23 1.92 -9.75 -9.59
C ILE A 23 2.36 -8.48 -8.87
N ALA A 24 3.65 -8.14 -8.88
CA ALA A 24 4.16 -6.93 -8.25
C ALA A 24 3.63 -5.64 -8.92
N ILE A 25 3.48 -5.63 -10.25
CA ILE A 25 2.86 -4.53 -11.01
C ILE A 25 1.40 -4.35 -10.56
N ASP A 26 0.63 -5.44 -10.53
CA ASP A 26 -0.79 -5.40 -10.14
C ASP A 26 -0.96 -4.92 -8.69
N GLN A 27 -0.15 -5.44 -7.77
CA GLN A 27 -0.15 -5.04 -6.37
C GLN A 27 0.24 -3.57 -6.20
N SER A 28 1.30 -3.11 -6.87
CA SER A 28 1.69 -1.68 -6.88
C SER A 28 0.59 -0.80 -7.46
N GLY A 29 -0.09 -1.27 -8.51
CA GLY A 29 -1.25 -0.63 -9.09
C GLY A 29 -2.42 -0.53 -8.10
N HIS A 30 -2.67 -1.58 -7.33
CA HIS A 30 -3.71 -1.63 -6.31
C HIS A 30 -3.42 -0.67 -5.14
N GLN A 31 -2.16 -0.53 -4.72
CA GLN A 31 -1.76 0.42 -3.68
C GLN A 31 -2.23 1.85 -3.98
N ARG A 32 -2.17 2.29 -5.24
CA ARG A 32 -2.69 3.61 -5.67
C ARG A 32 -4.16 3.78 -5.32
N THR A 33 -4.97 2.76 -5.62
CA THR A 33 -6.41 2.76 -5.30
C THR A 33 -6.63 2.77 -3.79
N LEU A 34 -5.83 2.04 -3.02
CA LEU A 34 -5.91 2.03 -1.55
C LEU A 34 -5.64 3.42 -0.95
N THR A 35 -4.68 4.21 -1.47
CA THR A 35 -4.44 5.59 -0.99
C THR A 35 -5.70 6.47 -1.08
N GLN A 36 -6.39 6.38 -2.21
CA GLN A 36 -7.61 7.14 -2.47
C GLN A 36 -8.78 6.61 -1.63
N LYS A 37 -8.88 5.28 -1.49
CA LYS A 37 -9.88 4.62 -0.65
C LYS A 37 -9.74 5.02 0.82
N MET A 38 -8.54 5.00 1.39
CA MET A 38 -8.28 5.45 2.77
C MET A 38 -8.69 6.91 2.97
N SER A 39 -8.34 7.78 2.02
CA SER A 39 -8.69 9.21 2.09
C SER A 39 -10.20 9.43 2.06
N LYS A 40 -10.91 8.70 1.20
CA LYS A 40 -12.38 8.72 1.16
C LYS A 40 -12.99 8.24 2.48
N GLU A 41 -12.54 7.10 2.99
CA GLU A 41 -13.06 6.52 4.24
C GLU A 41 -12.82 7.46 5.44
N PHE A 42 -11.63 8.05 5.50
CA PHE A 42 -11.28 9.08 6.47
C PHE A 42 -12.24 10.28 6.40
N LEU A 43 -12.49 10.82 5.20
CA LEU A 43 -13.38 11.97 5.04
C LEU A 43 -14.83 11.63 5.41
N LEU A 44 -15.31 10.43 5.06
CA LEU A 44 -16.65 9.98 5.46
C LEU A 44 -16.79 9.92 6.98
N ILE A 45 -15.75 9.45 7.70
CA ILE A 45 -15.72 9.48 9.17
C ILE A 45 -15.75 10.92 9.68
N ALA A 46 -14.90 11.79 9.11
CA ALA A 46 -14.78 13.19 9.52
C ALA A 46 -16.10 13.97 9.40
N TYR A 47 -16.89 13.68 8.37
CA TYR A 47 -18.19 14.30 8.13
C TYR A 47 -19.38 13.54 8.73
N GLY A 48 -19.13 12.49 9.54
CA GLY A 48 -20.18 11.80 10.30
C GLY A 48 -21.00 10.78 9.49
N HIS A 49 -20.53 10.36 8.31
CA HIS A 49 -21.22 9.38 7.48
C HIS A 49 -20.82 7.95 7.84
N ASP A 50 -21.79 7.11 8.20
CA ASP A 50 -21.61 5.68 8.51
C ASP A 50 -20.35 5.40 9.37
N VAL A 51 -20.11 6.23 10.39
CA VAL A 51 -18.81 6.36 11.08
C VAL A 51 -18.22 5.00 11.50
N ASN A 52 -19.00 4.14 12.14
CA ASN A 52 -18.51 2.85 12.62
C ASN A 52 -18.14 1.89 11.47
N LYS A 53 -18.87 1.96 10.35
CA LYS A 53 -18.57 1.15 9.16
C LYS A 53 -17.31 1.66 8.48
N ASN A 54 -17.20 2.97 8.27
CA ASN A 54 -16.02 3.56 7.63
C ASN A 54 -14.76 3.43 8.49
N ARG A 55 -14.86 3.43 9.84
CA ARG A 55 -13.72 3.15 10.72
C ARG A 55 -13.15 1.74 10.51
N ARG A 56 -14.02 0.73 10.44
CA ARG A 56 -13.58 -0.65 10.16
C ARG A 56 -12.94 -0.76 8.79
N HIS A 57 -13.59 -0.19 7.77
CA HIS A 57 -13.04 -0.21 6.41
C HIS A 57 -11.69 0.53 6.33
N LEU A 58 -11.55 1.68 7.01
CA LEU A 58 -10.29 2.42 7.05
C LEU A 58 -9.19 1.58 7.70
N GLN A 59 -9.46 0.91 8.82
CA GLN A 59 -8.49 0.00 9.47
C GLN A 59 -8.07 -1.14 8.54
N GLU A 60 -9.03 -1.77 7.84
CA GLU A 60 -8.77 -2.84 6.87
C GLU A 60 -7.92 -2.33 5.69
N THR A 61 -8.26 -1.17 5.13
CA THR A 61 -7.54 -0.57 4.01
C THR A 61 -6.11 -0.17 4.42
N ILE A 62 -5.92 0.39 5.62
CA ILE A 62 -4.60 0.69 6.20
C ILE A 62 -3.76 -0.59 6.31
N GLN A 63 -4.34 -1.67 6.84
CA GLN A 63 -3.64 -2.94 7.00
C GLN A 63 -3.23 -3.54 5.64
N GLN A 64 -4.13 -3.51 4.66
CA GLN A 64 -3.86 -4.00 3.30
C GLN A 64 -2.73 -3.21 2.62
N PHE A 65 -2.73 -1.87 2.76
CA PHE A 65 -1.68 -1.03 2.22
C PHE A 65 -0.32 -1.36 2.86
N ASP A 66 -0.28 -1.39 4.20
CA ASP A 66 0.94 -1.63 4.97
C ASP A 66 1.56 -3.00 4.67
N GLN A 67 0.75 -4.06 4.69
CA GLN A 67 1.20 -5.43 4.40
C GLN A 67 1.77 -5.53 2.99
N THR A 68 1.07 -4.98 2.00
CA THR A 68 1.51 -5.07 0.61
C THR A 68 2.77 -4.24 0.36
N LEU A 69 2.89 -3.05 0.95
CA LEU A 69 4.09 -2.21 0.83
C LEU A 69 5.32 -2.93 1.43
N LEU A 70 5.17 -3.53 2.62
CA LEU A 70 6.23 -4.34 3.22
C LEU A 70 6.57 -5.57 2.38
N GLY A 71 5.57 -6.23 1.80
CA GLY A 71 5.75 -7.35 0.88
C GLY A 71 6.50 -6.98 -0.40
N LEU A 72 6.21 -5.82 -0.99
CA LEU A 72 6.95 -5.31 -2.15
C LEU A 72 8.42 -5.02 -1.81
N ILE A 73 8.71 -4.56 -0.59
CA ILE A 73 10.08 -4.23 -0.15
C ILE A 73 10.88 -5.49 0.20
N ASN A 74 10.31 -6.36 1.03
CA ASN A 74 11.02 -7.45 1.70
C ASN A 74 10.67 -8.84 1.15
N GLY A 75 9.66 -8.94 0.30
CA GLY A 75 9.01 -10.18 -0.09
C GLY A 75 7.89 -10.56 0.87
N ASP A 76 6.83 -11.14 0.33
CA ASP A 76 5.73 -11.74 1.09
C ASP A 76 5.25 -12.98 0.32
N PHE A 77 5.36 -14.13 0.97
CA PHE A 77 5.01 -15.41 0.34
C PHE A 77 3.50 -15.56 0.15
N GLU A 78 2.69 -15.09 1.09
CA GLU A 78 1.23 -15.21 1.01
C GLU A 78 0.69 -14.35 -0.14
N LEU A 79 1.35 -13.22 -0.40
CA LEU A 79 1.04 -12.33 -1.50
C LEU A 79 1.79 -12.66 -2.81
N LEU A 80 2.61 -13.72 -2.81
CA LEU A 80 3.47 -14.11 -3.94
C LEU A 80 4.39 -12.97 -4.44
N LEU A 81 4.81 -12.12 -3.51
CA LEU A 81 5.71 -10.99 -3.76
C LEU A 81 7.16 -11.39 -3.50
N LEU A 82 7.99 -11.22 -4.52
CA LEU A 82 9.43 -11.24 -4.34
C LEU A 82 9.90 -9.93 -3.69
N PRO A 83 11.02 -9.96 -2.94
CA PRO A 83 11.68 -8.73 -2.52
C PRO A 83 12.02 -7.85 -3.73
N ALA A 84 11.98 -6.54 -3.55
CA ALA A 84 12.29 -5.56 -4.59
C ALA A 84 13.53 -5.98 -5.42
N PRO A 85 13.38 -6.21 -6.74
CA PRO A 85 14.37 -6.92 -7.56
C PRO A 85 15.58 -6.06 -7.93
N THR A 86 15.46 -4.73 -7.83
CA THR A 86 16.56 -3.79 -8.12
C THR A 86 16.74 -2.78 -6.96
N PRO A 87 17.94 -2.21 -6.79
CA PRO A 87 18.17 -1.14 -5.81
C PRO A 87 17.28 0.08 -6.05
N GLU A 88 16.95 0.37 -7.32
CA GLU A 88 16.13 1.53 -7.71
C GLU A 88 14.67 1.36 -7.28
N ILE A 89 14.06 0.21 -7.59
CA ILE A 89 12.71 -0.13 -7.10
C ILE A 89 12.67 -0.12 -5.57
N ARG A 90 13.69 -0.70 -4.93
CA ARG A 90 13.80 -0.69 -3.46
C ARG A 90 13.89 0.72 -2.90
N GLY A 91 14.67 1.60 -3.52
CA GLY A 91 14.80 3.01 -3.13
C GLY A 91 13.48 3.75 -3.25
N GLN A 92 12.75 3.53 -4.35
CA GLN A 92 11.44 4.13 -4.58
C GLN A 92 10.39 3.64 -3.57
N LEU A 93 10.32 2.34 -3.30
CA LEU A 93 9.44 1.79 -2.26
C LEU A 93 9.78 2.30 -0.85
N ARG A 94 11.06 2.50 -0.53
CA ARG A 94 11.48 3.14 0.75
C ARG A 94 11.09 4.61 0.82
N LYS A 95 11.03 5.31 -0.31
CA LYS A 95 10.49 6.68 -0.38
C LYS A 95 8.99 6.67 -0.08
N VAL A 96 8.23 5.76 -0.69
CA VAL A 96 6.81 5.55 -0.37
C VAL A 96 6.64 5.26 1.12
N GLN A 97 7.45 4.36 1.69
CA GLN A 97 7.38 4.01 3.10
C GLN A 97 7.56 5.22 4.03
N ARG A 98 8.52 6.10 3.76
CA ARG A 98 8.70 7.31 4.58
C ARG A 98 7.47 8.23 4.55
N ILE A 99 6.88 8.43 3.37
CA ILE A 99 5.67 9.24 3.23
C ILE A 99 4.50 8.56 3.95
N TRP A 100 4.43 7.23 3.88
CA TRP A 100 3.42 6.45 4.58
C TRP A 100 3.56 6.56 6.10
N ASP A 101 4.77 6.52 6.64
CA ASP A 101 5.05 6.67 8.07
C ASP A 101 4.59 8.05 8.61
N GLU A 102 4.62 9.08 7.77
CA GLU A 102 4.11 10.42 8.08
C GLU A 102 2.58 10.52 7.94
N PHE A 103 2.00 9.82 6.95
CA PHE A 103 0.58 9.87 6.64
C PHE A 103 -0.29 9.00 7.58
N LEU A 104 0.23 7.84 7.99
CA LEU A 104 -0.49 6.87 8.83
C LEU A 104 -0.99 7.46 10.17
N PRO A 105 -0.19 8.24 10.93
CA PRO A 105 -0.67 8.88 12.15
C PRO A 105 -1.87 9.82 11.92
N LEU A 106 -1.94 10.48 10.75
CA LEU A 106 -3.08 11.34 10.40
C LEU A 106 -4.34 10.49 10.23
N LEU A 107 -4.26 9.39 9.48
CA LEU A 107 -5.39 8.47 9.28
C LEU A 107 -5.87 7.85 10.59
N ARG A 108 -4.95 7.49 11.49
CA ARG A 108 -5.28 6.92 12.81
C ARG A 108 -6.11 7.86 13.68
N THR A 109 -6.08 9.18 13.44
CA THR A 109 -6.99 10.09 14.15
C THR A 109 -8.46 9.79 13.89
N ALA A 110 -8.84 9.32 12.69
CA ALA A 110 -10.21 8.92 12.40
C ALA A 110 -10.61 7.60 13.06
N VAL A 111 -9.63 6.75 13.33
CA VAL A 111 -9.81 5.45 13.96
C VAL A 111 -9.95 5.61 15.48
N ASP A 112 -9.04 6.36 16.09
CA ASP A 112 -8.84 6.37 17.54
C ASP A 112 -9.61 7.50 18.25
N LYS A 113 -10.02 8.55 17.53
CA LYS A 113 -10.67 9.74 18.11
C LYS A 113 -12.12 9.88 17.71
N GLU A 114 -12.91 10.48 18.60
CA GLU A 114 -14.31 10.81 18.34
C GLU A 114 -14.46 12.02 17.40
N ARG A 115 -13.54 12.97 17.44
CA ARG A 115 -13.54 14.17 16.58
C ARG A 115 -12.19 14.36 15.92
N ILE A 116 -12.24 14.78 14.65
CA ILE A 116 -11.08 15.07 13.81
C ILE A 116 -11.00 16.58 13.62
N GLY A 117 -9.82 17.17 13.83
CA GLY A 117 -9.60 18.60 13.64
C GLY A 117 -9.62 18.99 12.15
N PRO A 118 -10.07 20.20 11.80
CA PRO A 118 -10.13 20.66 10.41
C PRO A 118 -8.75 20.73 9.74
N GLU A 119 -7.69 20.96 10.51
CA GLU A 119 -6.31 20.95 10.02
C GLU A 119 -5.89 19.56 9.51
N VAL A 120 -6.18 18.51 10.29
CA VAL A 120 -5.90 17.11 9.91
C VAL A 120 -6.71 16.71 8.68
N ILE A 121 -7.97 17.13 8.59
CA ILE A 121 -8.81 16.89 7.41
C ILE A 121 -8.17 17.50 6.15
N ALA A 122 -7.73 18.74 6.24
CA ALA A 122 -7.08 19.42 5.13
C ALA A 122 -5.72 18.79 4.79
N GLN A 123 -4.97 18.33 5.77
CA GLN A 123 -3.69 17.65 5.57
C GLN A 123 -3.88 16.31 4.85
N VAL A 124 -4.81 15.45 5.29
CA VAL A 124 -5.11 14.17 4.63
C VAL A 124 -5.55 14.36 3.17
N ALA A 125 -6.36 15.39 2.91
CA ALA A 125 -6.81 15.72 1.56
C ALA A 125 -5.66 16.14 0.62
N ARG A 126 -4.60 16.76 1.16
CA ARG A 126 -3.41 17.15 0.38
C ARG A 126 -2.41 16.01 0.22
N ASP A 127 -2.07 15.34 1.31
CA ASP A 127 -0.94 14.41 1.36
C ASP A 127 -1.21 13.07 0.66
N ASN A 128 -2.48 12.72 0.45
CA ASN A 128 -2.83 11.52 -0.31
C ASN A 128 -2.25 11.52 -1.74
N MET A 129 -2.04 12.70 -2.32
CA MET A 129 -1.55 12.84 -3.68
C MET A 129 -0.08 12.44 -3.76
N SER A 130 0.70 12.74 -2.73
CA SER A 130 2.11 12.35 -2.66
C SER A 130 2.25 10.83 -2.68
N LEU A 131 1.47 10.10 -1.87
CA LEU A 131 1.48 8.64 -1.90
C LEU A 131 1.05 8.07 -3.25
N LEU A 132 0.02 8.65 -3.86
CA LEU A 132 -0.46 8.24 -5.18
C LEU A 132 0.64 8.37 -6.25
N LEU A 133 1.31 9.52 -6.30
CA LEU A 133 2.36 9.81 -7.28
C LEU A 133 3.58 8.90 -7.09
N GLU A 134 4.00 8.68 -5.85
CA GLU A 134 5.17 7.83 -5.60
C GLU A 134 4.87 6.35 -5.85
N MET A 135 3.63 5.89 -5.64
CA MET A 135 3.19 4.56 -6.04
C MET A 135 3.05 4.41 -7.56
N ASN A 136 2.66 5.47 -8.30
CA ASN A 136 2.73 5.46 -9.77
C ASN A 136 4.17 5.20 -10.25
N ALA A 137 5.14 5.89 -9.67
CA ALA A 137 6.54 5.70 -10.03
C ALA A 137 7.03 4.27 -9.76
N VAL A 138 6.54 3.60 -8.71
CA VAL A 138 6.83 2.17 -8.48
C VAL A 138 6.30 1.30 -9.62
N VAL A 139 5.07 1.53 -10.06
CA VAL A 139 4.46 0.78 -11.19
C VAL A 139 5.30 0.94 -12.45
N ASP A 140 5.71 2.17 -12.77
CA ASP A 140 6.52 2.47 -13.96
C ASP A 140 7.88 1.78 -13.91
N LEU A 141 8.53 1.74 -12.74
CA LEU A 141 9.80 1.03 -12.56
C LEU A 141 9.66 -0.49 -12.73
N TYR A 142 8.59 -1.09 -12.22
CA TYR A 142 8.34 -2.53 -12.42
C TYR A 142 7.97 -2.85 -13.87
N ALA A 143 7.23 -1.97 -14.55
CA ALA A 143 6.84 -2.15 -15.94
C ALA A 143 8.02 -2.01 -16.93
N ALA A 144 9.13 -1.40 -16.49
CA ALA A 144 10.35 -1.23 -17.26
C ALA A 144 11.39 -2.35 -17.07
N LEU A 145 11.10 -3.35 -16.22
CA LEU A 145 11.91 -4.57 -16.05
C LEU A 145 11.76 -5.53 -17.24
#